data_AF-A0A3L7PB97-F1
#
_entry.id   AF-A0A3L7PB97-F1
#
_cell.length_a   1.000
_cell.length_b   1.000
_cell.length_c   1.000
_cell.angle_alpha   90.00
_cell.angle_beta   90.00
_cell.angle_gamma   90.00
#
_symmetry.space_group_name_H-M   'P 1'
#
loop_
_entity.id
_entity.type
_entity.pdbx_description
1 polymer ?
#
loop_
_entity_poly.entity_id
_entity_poly.type
_entity_poly.pdbx_seq_one_letter_code
_entity_poly.pdbx_strand_id
1 'polypeptide(L)'
;MTDAQVSPSALPSGQRPGPTRAGDRPSVARPRLGAVSFLHRFGSVLNHHVHLHACATDGVFVPTGDGPPALLPGRLITQADLATLTEKVRRRVVRWFRIQRLLDADAAADMIVRENSGFSVDARVRITLFRLQLRV
;
A
#
# COMPACT_ATOMS: atom_id res chain seq x y z
N MET A 1 31.16 -8.53 -81.43
CA MET A 1 30.98 -7.11 -81.75
C MET A 1 29.67 -6.67 -81.09
N THR A 2 29.81 -6.00 -79.94
CA THR A 2 28.84 -5.19 -79.16
C THR A 2 27.58 -5.79 -78.52
N ASP A 3 27.65 -5.79 -77.18
CA ASP A 3 26.66 -5.62 -76.10
C ASP A 3 25.19 -5.26 -76.41
N ALA A 4 24.31 -5.83 -75.58
CA ALA A 4 23.34 -5.06 -74.78
C ALA A 4 22.83 -5.90 -73.59
N GLN A 5 23.29 -5.55 -72.38
CA GLN A 5 22.74 -6.02 -71.11
C GLN A 5 21.36 -5.36 -70.86
N VAL A 6 20.35 -6.16 -70.53
CA VAL A 6 19.05 -5.68 -70.02
C VAL A 6 19.05 -5.85 -68.50
N SER A 7 18.97 -4.73 -67.78
CA SER A 7 18.83 -4.70 -66.31
C SER A 7 17.38 -4.96 -65.90
N PRO A 8 17.11 -5.79 -64.87
CA PRO A 8 15.75 -6.00 -64.38
C PRO A 8 15.28 -4.87 -63.45
N SER A 9 14.04 -4.46 -63.69
CA SER A 9 13.26 -3.45 -62.97
C SER A 9 13.17 -3.71 -61.46
N ALA A 10 13.27 -2.64 -60.68
CA ALA A 10 13.21 -2.64 -59.22
C ALA A 10 11.80 -3.03 -58.69
N LEU A 11 11.77 -3.95 -57.74
CA LEU A 11 10.59 -4.28 -56.92
C LEU A 11 10.22 -3.09 -56.01
N PRO A 12 8.93 -2.82 -55.78
CA PRO A 12 8.51 -1.78 -54.84
C PRO A 12 8.92 -2.12 -53.41
N SER A 13 9.48 -1.13 -52.72
CA SER A 13 9.92 -1.22 -51.33
C SER A 13 8.78 -1.64 -50.40
N GLY A 14 8.81 -2.90 -49.95
CA GLY A 14 7.98 -3.37 -48.85
C GLY A 14 8.34 -2.61 -47.57
N GLN A 15 7.39 -1.87 -47.03
CA GLN A 15 7.52 -1.22 -45.74
C GLN A 15 7.64 -2.30 -44.66
N ARG A 16 8.83 -2.47 -44.08
CA ARG A 16 9.02 -3.36 -42.94
C ARG A 16 8.17 -2.82 -41.78
N PRO A 17 7.41 -3.67 -41.07
CA PRO A 17 6.79 -3.25 -39.82
C PRO A 17 7.92 -2.79 -38.89
N GLY A 18 7.84 -1.53 -38.45
CA GLY A 18 8.79 -0.99 -37.49
C GLY A 18 8.76 -1.81 -36.19
N PRO A 19 9.87 -1.84 -35.44
CA PRO A 19 9.92 -2.58 -34.18
C PRO A 19 8.82 -2.08 -33.25
N THR A 20 7.91 -2.97 -32.86
CA THR A 20 6.91 -2.72 -31.82
C THR A 20 7.66 -2.22 -30.60
N ARG A 21 7.49 -0.93 -30.25
CA ARG A 21 8.08 -0.39 -29.02
C ARG A 21 7.60 -1.27 -27.87
N ALA A 22 8.54 -1.96 -27.22
CA ALA A 22 8.33 -2.60 -25.94
C ALA A 22 8.03 -1.50 -24.92
N GLY A 23 6.78 -1.07 -24.85
CA GLY A 23 6.42 0.12 -24.09
C GLY A 23 4.92 0.33 -23.89
N ASP A 24 4.07 -0.61 -24.31
CA ASP A 24 2.63 -0.53 -24.07
C ASP A 24 2.12 -1.78 -23.35
N ARG A 25 2.85 -2.19 -22.29
CA ARG A 25 2.17 -2.95 -21.25
C ARG A 25 1.24 -1.94 -20.58
N PRO A 26 -0.09 -2.11 -20.64
CA PRO A 26 -0.99 -1.27 -19.87
C PRO A 26 -0.45 -1.25 -18.45
N SER A 27 -0.18 -0.06 -17.92
CA SER A 27 0.31 0.09 -16.55
C SER A 27 -0.69 -0.66 -15.67
N VAL A 28 -0.30 -1.82 -15.15
CA VAL A 28 -1.20 -2.63 -14.34
C VAL A 28 -1.64 -1.72 -13.20
N ALA A 29 -2.91 -1.34 -13.22
CA ALA A 29 -3.45 -0.35 -12.31
C ALA A 29 -3.20 -0.86 -10.89
N ARG A 30 -2.37 -0.14 -10.13
CA ARG A 30 -1.92 -0.64 -8.83
C ARG A 30 -3.09 -0.65 -7.86
N PRO A 31 -3.36 -1.76 -7.17
CA PRO A 31 -4.37 -1.80 -6.12
C PRO A 31 -4.06 -0.78 -5.03
N ARG A 32 -5.08 -0.08 -4.53
CA ARG A 32 -4.95 0.96 -3.51
C ARG A 32 -5.79 0.62 -2.28
N LEU A 33 -5.27 0.86 -1.09
CA LEU A 33 -6.02 0.78 0.16
C LEU A 33 -6.62 2.13 0.53
N GLY A 34 -7.77 2.13 1.19
CA GLY A 34 -8.34 3.30 1.84
C GLY A 34 -8.09 3.25 3.34
N ALA A 35 -7.76 4.39 3.96
CA ALA A 35 -7.67 4.46 5.42
C ALA A 35 -7.97 5.87 5.92
N VAL A 36 -8.53 5.95 7.13
CA VAL A 36 -8.68 7.17 7.93
C VAL A 36 -8.02 6.92 9.27
N SER A 37 -7.18 7.86 9.72
CA SER A 37 -6.56 7.79 11.04
C SER A 37 -6.87 9.03 11.86
N PHE A 38 -6.94 8.86 13.17
CA PHE A 38 -7.16 9.95 14.11
C PHE A 38 -6.39 9.71 15.40
N LEU A 39 -5.92 10.81 15.98
CA LEU A 39 -5.20 10.82 17.24
C LEU A 39 -6.20 11.03 18.37
N HIS A 40 -6.21 10.11 19.33
CA HIS A 40 -6.97 10.26 20.56
C HIS A 40 -6.00 10.42 21.72
N ARG A 41 -6.13 11.51 22.48
CA ARG A 41 -5.38 11.73 23.71
C ARG A 41 -6.30 11.45 24.89
N PHE A 42 -6.00 10.40 25.64
CA PHE A 42 -6.62 10.14 26.94
C PHE A 42 -5.69 10.62 28.06
N GLY A 43 -6.29 11.07 29.16
CA GLY A 43 -5.60 11.43 30.39
C GLY A 43 -5.58 12.93 30.70
N SER A 44 -5.28 13.25 31.95
CA SER A 44 -5.07 14.63 32.42
C SER A 44 -3.64 15.08 32.10
N VAL A 45 -3.30 16.34 32.42
CA VAL A 45 -1.98 16.94 32.18
C VAL A 45 -0.81 16.06 32.66
N LEU A 46 -1.02 15.19 33.66
CA LEU A 46 -0.01 14.33 34.26
C LEU A 46 0.11 12.93 33.63
N ASN A 47 -0.80 12.49 32.76
CA ASN A 47 -0.75 11.15 32.16
C ASN A 47 -1.11 11.22 30.68
N HIS A 48 -0.14 11.61 29.85
CA HIS A 48 -0.35 11.79 28.42
C HIS A 48 -0.37 10.43 27.70
N HIS A 49 -1.56 9.85 27.54
CA HIS A 49 -1.76 8.55 26.90
C HIS A 49 -2.33 8.72 25.49
N VAL A 50 -1.47 8.54 24.48
CA VAL A 50 -1.82 8.78 23.08
C VAL A 50 -2.20 7.46 22.41
N HIS A 51 -3.43 7.38 21.92
CA HIS A 51 -3.90 6.31 21.04
C HIS A 51 -3.98 6.82 19.60
N LEU A 52 -3.39 6.07 18.69
CA LEU A 52 -3.62 6.25 17.26
C LEU A 52 -4.68 5.24 16.83
N HIS A 53 -5.86 5.73 16.46
CA HIS A 53 -6.87 4.89 15.84
C HIS A 53 -6.75 5.00 14.32
N ALA A 54 -6.94 3.88 13.63
CA ALA A 54 -7.01 3.85 12.18
C ALA A 54 -8.11 2.88 11.74
N CYS A 55 -8.95 3.33 10.82
CA CYS A 55 -9.89 2.49 10.09
C CYS A 55 -9.34 2.33 8.68
N ALA A 56 -8.99 1.10 8.30
CA ALA A 56 -8.52 0.77 6.97
C ALA A 56 -9.53 -0.15 6.27
N THR A 57 -9.57 -0.11 4.95
CA THR A 57 -10.39 -1.03 4.15
C THR A 57 -9.89 -2.46 4.31
N ASP A 58 -10.83 -3.40 4.41
CA ASP A 58 -10.61 -4.86 4.47
C ASP A 58 -10.33 -5.46 3.08
N GLY A 59 -9.77 -4.65 2.19
CA GLY A 59 -9.56 -4.93 0.79
C GLY A 59 -8.87 -3.78 0.08
N VAL A 60 -8.72 -3.93 -1.23
CA VAL A 60 -8.05 -2.97 -2.10
C VAL A 60 -8.96 -2.54 -3.25
N PHE A 61 -8.91 -1.26 -3.59
CA PHE A 61 -9.55 -0.70 -4.76
C PHE A 61 -8.67 -0.92 -5.98
N VAL A 62 -9.24 -1.54 -7.00
CA VAL A 62 -8.61 -1.72 -8.31
C VAL A 62 -9.34 -0.84 -9.32
N PRO A 63 -8.63 0.04 -10.04
CA PRO A 63 -9.24 0.84 -11.10
C PRO A 63 -9.86 -0.03 -12.20
N THR A 64 -11.02 0.39 -12.71
CA THR A 64 -11.86 -0.34 -13.67
C THR A 64 -12.20 0.57 -14.84
N GLY A 65 -11.29 0.71 -15.82
CA GLY A 65 -11.52 1.57 -16.99
C GLY A 65 -12.09 2.94 -16.61
N ASP A 66 -13.19 3.34 -17.25
CA ASP A 66 -13.89 4.61 -16.99
C ASP A 66 -14.93 4.53 -15.84
N GLY A 67 -15.02 3.40 -15.14
CA GLY A 67 -15.97 3.14 -14.06
C GLY A 67 -15.41 3.40 -12.65
N PRO A 68 -16.28 3.34 -11.62
CA PRO A 68 -15.83 3.39 -10.22
C PRO A 68 -14.99 2.16 -9.88
N PRO A 69 -13.92 2.30 -9.07
CA PRO A 69 -13.00 1.22 -8.79
C PRO A 69 -13.69 0.05 -8.08
N ALA A 70 -13.30 -1.18 -8.46
CA ALA A 70 -13.78 -2.38 -7.81
C ALA A 70 -13.03 -2.62 -6.50
N LEU A 71 -13.76 -2.90 -5.41
CA LEU A 71 -13.17 -3.36 -4.15
C LEU A 71 -12.96 -4.87 -4.20
N LEU A 72 -11.70 -5.29 -4.21
CA LEU A 72 -11.32 -6.70 -4.06
C LEU A 72 -11.07 -6.98 -2.57
N PRO A 73 -11.68 -8.05 -2.00
CA PRO A 73 -11.50 -8.38 -0.61
C PRO A 73 -10.04 -8.76 -0.33
N GLY A 74 -9.53 -8.31 0.81
CA GLY A 74 -8.23 -8.70 1.32
C GLY A 74 -8.31 -10.07 2.01
N ARG A 75 -7.13 -10.65 2.30
CA ARG A 75 -7.07 -11.78 3.22
C ARG A 75 -7.55 -11.36 4.61
N LEU A 76 -8.06 -12.32 5.38
CA LEU A 76 -8.34 -12.11 6.80
C LEU A 76 -7.07 -11.75 7.57
N ILE A 77 -7.18 -10.79 8.49
CA ILE A 77 -6.09 -10.39 9.39
C ILE A 77 -5.98 -11.43 10.51
N THR A 78 -4.81 -12.05 10.62
CA THR A 78 -4.52 -13.05 11.65
C THR A 78 -3.88 -12.43 12.89
N GLN A 79 -3.81 -13.19 13.99
CA GLN A 79 -3.07 -12.75 15.17
C GLN A 79 -1.57 -12.55 14.89
N ALA A 80 -0.98 -13.34 13.99
CA ALA A 80 0.41 -13.18 13.56
C ALA A 80 0.62 -11.86 12.79
N ASP A 81 -0.37 -11.44 11.99
CA ASP A 81 -0.34 -10.14 11.31
C ASP A 81 -0.36 -8.99 12.33
N LEU A 82 -1.21 -9.08 13.37
CA LEU A 82 -1.28 -8.09 14.43
C LEU A 82 0.00 -8.02 15.27
N ALA A 83 0.60 -9.16 15.60
CA ALA A 83 1.89 -9.22 16.28
C ALA A 83 3.00 -8.55 15.44
N THR A 84 3.04 -8.87 14.14
CA THR A 84 4.00 -8.27 13.20
C THR A 84 3.79 -6.76 13.07
N LEU A 85 2.54 -6.30 13.00
CA LEU A 85 2.21 -4.88 12.92
C LEU A 85 2.59 -4.15 14.21
N THR A 86 2.27 -4.73 15.37
CA THR A 86 2.62 -4.19 16.68
C THR A 86 4.13 -4.01 16.80
N GLU A 87 4.90 -5.03 16.42
CA GLU A 87 6.37 -4.98 16.42
C GLU A 87 6.94 -3.89 15.50
N LYS A 88 6.39 -3.75 14.29
CA LYS A 88 6.80 -2.71 13.34
C LYS A 88 6.51 -1.31 13.87
N VAL A 89 5.32 -1.09 14.42
CA VAL A 89 4.91 0.19 15.01
C VAL A 89 5.82 0.52 16.18
N ARG A 90 6.01 -0.42 17.10
CA ARG A 90 6.88 -0.30 18.27
C ARG A 90 8.28 0.14 17.88
N ARG A 91 8.94 -0.57 16.96
CA ARG A 91 10.29 -0.21 16.48
C ARG A 91 10.33 1.16 15.82
N ARG A 92 9.31 1.51 15.03
CA ARG A 92 9.28 2.79 14.32
C ARG A 92 9.10 3.97 15.28
N VAL A 93 8.25 3.82 16.29
CA VAL A 93 8.03 4.86 17.32
C VAL A 93 9.27 5.01 18.20
N VAL A 94 9.85 3.92 18.69
CA VAL A 94 11.09 3.99 19.50
C VAL A 94 12.23 4.60 18.69
N ARG A 95 12.41 4.20 17.42
CA ARG A 95 13.40 4.83 16.53
C ARG A 95 13.13 6.33 16.36
N TRP A 96 11.88 6.72 16.20
CA TRP A 96 11.52 8.13 16.07
C TRP A 96 11.88 8.91 17.34
N PHE A 97 11.58 8.39 18.54
CA PHE A 97 11.99 9.02 19.80
C PHE A 97 13.51 9.19 19.91
N ARG A 98 14.31 8.22 19.45
CA ARG A 98 15.77 8.39 19.37
C ARG A 98 16.18 9.52 18.45
N ILE A 99 15.57 9.60 17.26
CA ILE A 99 15.86 10.67 16.28
C ILE A 99 15.49 12.05 16.86
N GLN A 100 14.40 12.11 17.64
CA GLN A 100 13.98 13.33 18.34
C GLN A 100 14.78 13.62 19.63
N ARG A 101 15.78 12.77 19.97
CA ARG A 101 16.59 12.87 21.20
C ARG A 101 15.77 12.80 22.50
N LEU A 102 14.60 12.16 22.45
CA LEU A 102 13.75 11.89 23.61
C LEU A 102 14.16 10.60 24.33
N LEU A 103 14.90 9.73 23.65
CA LEU A 103 15.51 8.52 24.20
C LEU A 103 16.97 8.43 23.73
N ASP A 104 17.85 7.99 24.63
CA ASP A 104 19.20 7.57 24.26
C ASP A 104 19.21 6.16 23.63
N ALA A 105 20.41 5.64 23.34
CA ALA A 105 20.57 4.35 22.69
C ALA A 105 20.15 3.18 23.59
N ASP A 106 20.52 3.25 24.87
CA ASP A 106 20.35 2.15 25.82
C ASP A 106 18.89 2.07 26.26
N ALA A 107 18.28 3.20 26.62
CA ALA A 107 16.86 3.29 26.93
C ALA A 107 15.99 2.81 25.76
N ALA A 108 16.37 3.14 24.52
CA ALA A 108 15.65 2.65 23.35
C ALA A 108 15.83 1.14 23.10
N ALA A 109 17.02 0.59 23.36
CA ALA A 109 17.26 -0.85 23.26
C ALA A 109 16.44 -1.61 24.32
N ASP A 110 16.43 -1.11 25.56
CA ASP A 110 15.65 -1.65 26.67
C ASP A 110 14.16 -1.62 26.37
N MET A 111 13.64 -0.46 25.94
CA MET A 111 12.24 -0.35 25.51
C MET A 111 11.89 -1.32 24.39
N ILE A 112 12.88 -1.74 23.58
CA ILE A 112 12.63 -2.67 22.50
C ILE A 112 12.45 -4.13 22.97
N VAL A 113 13.11 -4.54 24.04
CA VAL A 113 13.08 -5.93 24.51
C VAL A 113 11.99 -6.19 25.55
N ARG A 114 11.42 -5.14 26.15
CA ARG A 114 10.32 -5.28 27.10
C ARG A 114 9.09 -5.93 26.47
N GLU A 115 8.59 -6.97 27.12
CA GLU A 115 7.34 -7.64 26.77
C GLU A 115 6.15 -6.67 26.85
N ASN A 116 6.03 -5.93 27.96
CA ASN A 116 5.00 -4.89 28.15
C ASN A 116 5.51 -3.53 27.66
N SER A 117 5.85 -3.44 26.37
CA SER A 117 6.44 -2.24 25.77
C SER A 117 5.52 -1.01 25.76
N GLY A 118 4.23 -1.16 26.11
CA GLY A 118 3.21 -0.11 26.00
C GLY A 118 2.57 -0.02 24.60
N PHE A 119 2.93 -0.93 23.69
CA PHE A 119 2.38 -1.01 22.34
C PHE A 119 1.45 -2.21 22.21
N SER A 120 0.19 -1.95 21.86
CA SER A 120 -0.79 -2.97 21.51
C SER A 120 -1.59 -2.51 20.29
N VAL A 121 -1.95 -3.46 19.43
CA VAL A 121 -2.86 -3.23 18.31
C VAL A 121 -4.07 -4.14 18.50
N ASP A 122 -5.25 -3.53 18.59
CA ASP A 122 -6.53 -4.23 18.59
C ASP A 122 -7.25 -3.97 17.27
N ALA A 123 -7.61 -5.05 16.57
CA ALA A 123 -8.35 -5.01 15.30
C ALA A 123 -9.72 -5.69 15.39
N ARG A 124 -10.26 -5.90 16.61
CA ARG A 124 -11.60 -6.50 16.81
C ARG A 124 -12.73 -5.60 16.31
N VAL A 125 -12.50 -4.28 16.29
CA VAL A 125 -13.51 -3.33 15.82
C VAL A 125 -13.54 -3.35 14.29
N ARG A 126 -14.66 -3.80 13.73
CA ARG A 126 -14.95 -3.74 12.30
C ARG A 126 -16.19 -2.89 12.07
N ILE A 127 -16.07 -1.89 11.21
CA ILE A 127 -17.21 -1.08 10.77
C ILE A 127 -17.77 -1.74 9.51
N THR A 128 -18.94 -2.35 9.59
CA THR A 128 -19.64 -2.91 8.44
C THR A 128 -20.77 -2.00 8.02
N LEU A 129 -20.85 -1.69 6.73
CA LEU A 129 -21.99 -1.01 6.15
C LEU A 129 -23.14 -2.02 6.02
N PHE A 130 -24.18 -1.88 6.85
CA PHE A 130 -25.46 -2.52 6.57
C PHE A 130 -26.15 -1.70 5.47
N ARG A 131 -26.36 -2.31 4.30
CA ARG A 131 -27.35 -1.75 3.36
C ARG A 131 -28.72 -1.96 4.01
N LEU A 132 -29.27 -0.93 4.64
CA LEU A 132 -30.71 -0.85 4.82
C LEU A 132 -31.33 -0.83 3.42
N GLN A 133 -31.87 -1.95 2.98
CA GLN A 133 -32.88 -1.95 1.94
C GLN A 133 -34.14 -1.33 2.56
N LEU A 134 -34.26 0.00 2.48
CA LEU A 134 -35.59 0.60 2.60
C LEU A 134 -36.37 0.13 1.37
N ARG A 135 -37.23 -0.87 1.57
CA ARG A 135 -38.38 -1.06 0.69
C ARG A 135 -39.38 0.01 1.06
N VAL A 136 -39.54 1.01 0.18
CA VAL A 136 -40.71 1.89 0.16
C VAL A 136 -41.84 1.12 -0.51
#